data_AF-A0A523X1L7-F1
#
_entry.id   AF-A0A523X1L7-F1
#
_cell.length_a   1.000
_cell.length_b   1.000
_cell.length_c   1.000
_cell.angle_alpha   90.00
_cell.angle_beta   90.00
_cell.angle_gamma   90.00
#
_symmetry.space_group_name_H-M   'P 1'
#
loop_
_entity.id
_entity.type
_entity.pdbx_description
1 polymer ?
#
loop_
_entity_poly.entity_id
_entity_poly.type
_entity_poly.pdbx_seq_one_letter_code
_entity_poly.pdbx_strand_id
1 'polypeptide(L)'
;MEEIIPVASSEEVTIYCPEGGRYAFFNSPYPAHRLYTGIDIYPGGGFGDVAGSPVHGEVVQIRKLKAPRGRNFEDHGYDVVTVLRSSENSGRVIKVLHVEPVVECGDVVEPGQELGVLIRSGYYGFSTAPHIHVEVRPPFDPLRVRGGFSLGRLLEIGRPEPLDELRGVVTRCTPE
;
A
#
# COMPACT_ATOMS: atom_id res chain seq x y z
N MET A 1 -0.91 5.06 -21.23
CA MET A 1 -0.44 4.92 -19.84
C MET A 1 -1.59 5.36 -18.97
N GLU A 2 -1.91 4.59 -17.95
CA GLU A 2 -2.96 4.96 -16.99
C GLU A 2 -2.52 6.22 -16.23
N GLU A 3 -3.43 7.15 -16.00
CA GLU A 3 -3.15 8.37 -15.26
C GLU A 3 -2.93 8.05 -13.77
N ILE A 4 -1.94 8.69 -13.16
CA ILE A 4 -1.55 8.46 -11.77
C ILE A 4 -1.81 9.75 -10.98
N ILE A 5 -2.68 9.67 -9.97
CA ILE A 5 -3.16 10.82 -9.21
C ILE A 5 -2.67 10.79 -7.76
N PRO A 6 -2.36 11.94 -7.14
CA PRO A 6 -2.00 12.00 -5.74
C PRO A 6 -3.23 11.77 -4.85
N VAL A 7 -3.11 10.87 -3.86
CA VAL A 7 -4.24 10.47 -2.99
C VAL A 7 -3.98 10.71 -1.51
N ALA A 8 -2.72 10.73 -1.10
CA ALA A 8 -2.31 10.99 0.27
C ALA A 8 -0.97 11.71 0.33
N SER A 9 -0.67 12.33 1.47
CA SER A 9 0.64 12.90 1.74
C SER A 9 1.05 12.72 3.20
N SER A 10 2.35 12.71 3.48
CA SER A 10 2.89 12.68 4.84
C SER A 10 4.33 13.15 4.82
N GLU A 11 4.70 14.06 5.73
CA GLU A 11 6.09 14.53 5.84
C GLU A 11 6.71 14.96 4.49
N GLU A 12 5.96 15.71 3.68
CA GLU A 12 6.36 16.17 2.33
C GLU A 12 6.57 15.04 1.29
N VAL A 13 6.12 13.82 1.60
CA VAL A 13 6.05 12.70 0.64
C VAL A 13 4.64 12.57 0.11
N THR A 14 4.48 12.51 -1.21
CA THR A 14 3.22 12.29 -1.91
C THR A 14 3.06 10.81 -2.24
N ILE A 15 1.86 10.28 -2.02
CA ILE A 15 1.48 8.90 -2.36
C ILE A 15 0.44 8.96 -3.47
N TYR A 16 0.65 8.14 -4.49
CA TYR A 16 -0.11 8.13 -5.72
C TYR A 16 -0.89 6.82 -5.89
N CYS A 17 -1.96 6.91 -6.67
CA CYS A 17 -2.83 5.82 -7.06
C CYS A 17 -3.17 5.97 -8.54
N PRO A 18 -3.34 4.87 -9.30
CA PRO A 18 -3.97 4.96 -10.61
C PRO A 18 -5.36 5.60 -10.52
N GLU A 19 -5.75 6.42 -11.49
CA GLU A 19 -7.04 7.13 -11.52
C GLU A 19 -8.23 6.16 -11.42
N GLY A 20 -8.15 5.01 -12.10
CA GLY A 20 -9.17 3.95 -12.03
C GLY A 20 -9.07 3.05 -10.79
N GLY A 21 -8.01 3.24 -9.99
CA GLY A 21 -7.73 2.48 -8.79
C GLY A 21 -8.58 2.89 -7.59
N ARG A 22 -8.35 2.20 -6.47
CA ARG A 22 -8.96 2.52 -5.17
C ARG A 22 -7.88 2.60 -4.10
N TYR A 23 -8.19 3.21 -2.97
CA TYR A 23 -7.29 3.20 -1.82
C TYR A 23 -8.07 3.20 -0.51
N ALA A 24 -7.44 2.69 0.54
CA ALA A 24 -8.05 2.62 1.85
C ALA A 24 -7.04 2.87 2.97
N PHE A 25 -7.45 3.66 3.97
CA PHE A 25 -6.67 3.90 5.18
C PHE A 25 -7.08 2.96 6.34
N PHE A 26 -8.29 2.40 6.33
CA PHE A 26 -8.92 1.75 7.50
C PHE A 26 -9.46 0.33 7.25
N ASN A 27 -9.05 -0.30 6.17
CA ASN A 27 -9.51 -1.62 5.70
C ASN A 27 -8.88 -2.82 6.44
N SER A 28 -8.02 -2.59 7.42
CA SER A 28 -7.24 -3.64 8.07
C SER A 28 -7.14 -3.44 9.59
N PRO A 29 -7.12 -4.53 10.38
CA PRO A 29 -6.98 -4.44 11.83
C PRO A 29 -5.55 -4.14 12.28
N TYR A 30 -4.56 -4.10 11.37
CA TYR A 30 -3.16 -3.87 11.72
C TYR A 30 -2.91 -2.45 12.22
N PRO A 31 -1.90 -2.24 13.09
CA PRO A 31 -1.65 -0.95 13.73
C PRO A 31 -1.55 0.23 12.76
N ALA A 32 -0.95 0.04 11.58
CA ALA A 32 -0.77 1.11 10.60
C ALA A 32 -2.11 1.75 10.18
N HIS A 33 -3.13 0.93 9.92
CA HIS A 33 -4.46 1.40 9.53
C HIS A 33 -5.24 1.99 10.71
N ARG A 34 -5.08 1.43 11.91
CA ARG A 34 -5.72 1.98 13.12
C ARG A 34 -5.16 3.35 13.53
N LEU A 35 -3.88 3.58 13.24
CA LEU A 35 -3.15 4.80 13.61
C LEU A 35 -3.07 5.82 12.47
N TYR A 36 -3.69 5.53 11.32
CA TYR A 36 -3.65 6.39 10.13
C TYR A 36 -2.22 6.61 9.59
N THR A 37 -1.35 5.62 9.78
CA THR A 37 0.06 5.65 9.34
C THR A 37 0.34 4.71 8.18
N GLY A 38 -0.70 4.11 7.60
CA GLY A 38 -0.61 3.22 6.44
C GLY A 38 -1.80 3.40 5.51
N ILE A 39 -1.56 3.20 4.21
CA ILE A 39 -2.56 3.25 3.15
C ILE A 39 -2.35 2.07 2.23
N ASP A 40 -3.45 1.43 1.82
CA ASP A 40 -3.45 0.37 0.83
C ASP A 40 -3.93 0.93 -0.52
N ILE A 41 -3.13 0.76 -1.56
CA ILE A 41 -3.43 1.15 -2.94
C ILE A 41 -3.85 -0.09 -3.73
N TYR A 42 -5.05 -0.04 -4.30
CA TYR A 42 -5.64 -1.10 -5.12
C TYR A 42 -5.57 -0.67 -6.59
N PRO A 43 -4.61 -1.17 -7.37
CA PRO A 43 -4.46 -0.79 -8.78
C PRO A 43 -5.54 -1.39 -9.68
N GLY A 44 -6.42 -2.27 -9.17
CA GLY A 44 -7.53 -2.87 -9.93
C GLY A 44 -7.20 -4.22 -10.58
N GLY A 45 -5.96 -4.70 -10.47
CA GLY A 45 -5.51 -6.03 -10.93
C GLY A 45 -5.65 -7.16 -9.91
N GLY A 46 -5.32 -8.38 -10.37
CA GLY A 46 -5.22 -9.61 -9.60
C GLY A 46 -3.84 -9.81 -8.94
N PHE A 47 -3.71 -10.88 -8.15
CA PHE A 47 -2.38 -11.33 -7.71
C PHE A 47 -1.57 -11.82 -8.92
N GLY A 48 -0.29 -11.47 -8.99
CA GLY A 48 0.58 -11.71 -10.13
C GLY A 48 0.60 -10.59 -11.17
N ASP A 49 -0.36 -9.66 -11.11
CA ASP A 49 -0.38 -8.50 -12.00
C ASP A 49 0.63 -7.43 -11.57
N VAL A 50 0.97 -6.55 -12.53
CA VAL A 50 1.94 -5.47 -12.35
C VAL A 50 1.48 -4.50 -11.26
N ALA A 51 2.39 -4.20 -10.34
CA ALA A 51 2.29 -3.16 -9.33
C ALA A 51 3.17 -1.97 -9.74
N GLY A 52 2.53 -0.84 -10.06
CA GLY A 52 3.24 0.42 -10.26
C GLY A 52 3.72 1.01 -8.93
N SER A 53 4.82 1.75 -8.94
CA SER A 53 5.30 2.46 -7.76
C SER A 53 4.25 3.48 -7.31
N PRO A 54 3.89 3.53 -6.01
CA PRO A 54 2.98 4.53 -5.49
C PRO A 54 3.68 5.84 -5.11
N VAL A 55 5.00 5.97 -5.33
CA VAL A 55 5.83 7.11 -4.87
C VAL A 55 6.99 7.39 -5.81
N HIS A 56 7.57 8.59 -5.70
CA HIS A 56 8.90 8.90 -6.24
C HIS A 56 10.00 8.48 -5.26
N GLY A 57 10.96 7.65 -5.68
CA GLY A 57 12.05 7.28 -4.79
C GLY A 57 13.12 6.35 -5.35
N GLU A 58 14.22 6.27 -4.61
CA GLU A 58 15.33 5.33 -4.84
C GLU A 58 15.13 4.10 -3.95
N VAL A 59 15.19 2.90 -4.51
CA VAL A 59 15.13 1.65 -3.72
C VAL A 59 16.41 1.50 -2.91
N VAL A 60 16.30 1.50 -1.58
CA VAL A 60 17.47 1.41 -0.68
C VAL A 60 17.56 0.08 0.05
N GLN A 61 16.47 -0.68 0.12
CA GLN A 61 16.48 -1.98 0.77
C GLN A 61 15.32 -2.85 0.28
N ILE A 62 15.61 -4.13 0.01
CA ILE A 62 14.60 -5.16 -0.25
C ILE A 62 14.82 -6.29 0.75
N ARG A 63 13.77 -6.69 1.48
CA ARG A 63 13.80 -7.85 2.40
C ARG A 63 12.63 -8.77 2.14
N LYS A 64 12.92 -10.00 1.71
CA LYS A 64 11.97 -11.11 1.71
C LYS A 64 11.86 -11.68 3.13
N LEU A 65 10.64 -11.81 3.63
CA LEU A 65 10.32 -12.27 4.98
C LEU A 65 9.38 -13.47 4.91
N LYS A 66 9.57 -14.47 5.78
CA LYS A 66 8.61 -15.56 5.90
C LYS A 66 7.27 -15.02 6.40
N ALA A 67 6.20 -15.35 5.69
CA ALA A 67 4.84 -15.02 6.08
C ALA A 67 4.23 -16.17 6.89
N PRO A 68 3.20 -15.90 7.74
CA PRO A 68 2.35 -16.97 8.25
C PRO A 68 1.68 -17.70 7.09
N ARG A 69 1.14 -18.90 7.34
CA ARG A 69 0.29 -19.56 6.34
C ARG A 69 -1.04 -18.84 6.21
N GLY A 70 -1.48 -18.68 4.97
CA GLY A 70 -2.80 -18.18 4.62
C GLY A 70 -3.90 -19.05 5.21
N ARG A 71 -5.05 -18.43 5.48
CA ARG A 71 -6.22 -19.10 6.03
C ARG A 71 -7.27 -19.24 4.95
N ASN A 72 -7.47 -20.46 4.46
CA ASN A 72 -8.42 -20.80 3.39
C ASN A 72 -8.06 -20.24 2.01
N PHE A 73 -6.78 -19.97 1.75
CA PHE A 73 -6.28 -19.61 0.43
C PHE A 73 -4.84 -20.08 0.24
N GLU A 74 -4.39 -20.17 -1.01
CA GLU A 74 -2.99 -20.41 -1.35
C GLU A 74 -2.19 -19.10 -1.24
N ASP A 75 -1.23 -19.08 -0.32
CA ASP A 75 -0.33 -17.96 -0.08
C ASP A 75 1.04 -18.18 -0.73
N HIS A 76 1.81 -17.12 -0.91
CA HIS A 76 3.17 -17.19 -1.48
C HIS A 76 4.22 -17.78 -0.51
N GLY A 77 3.88 -18.01 0.77
CA GLY A 77 4.81 -18.46 1.81
C GLY A 77 5.72 -17.36 2.37
N TYR A 78 5.71 -16.18 1.76
CA TYR A 78 6.51 -15.03 2.14
C TYR A 78 5.79 -13.72 1.83
N ASP A 79 6.39 -12.64 2.32
CA ASP A 79 6.09 -11.26 1.97
C ASP A 79 7.39 -10.54 1.65
N VAL A 80 7.30 -9.36 1.03
CA VAL A 80 8.48 -8.55 0.71
C VAL A 80 8.28 -7.15 1.28
N VAL A 81 9.32 -6.65 1.94
CA VAL A 81 9.44 -5.25 2.35
C VAL A 81 10.41 -4.57 1.39
N THR A 82 9.90 -3.62 0.62
CA THR A 82 10.71 -2.73 -0.20
C THR A 82 10.75 -1.36 0.45
N VAL A 83 11.93 -0.84 0.71
CA VAL A 83 12.14 0.49 1.30
C VAL A 83 12.70 1.41 0.24
N LEU A 84 12.04 2.53 0.03
CA LEU A 84 12.48 3.58 -0.89
C LEU A 84 12.87 4.82 -0.10
N ARG A 85 14.00 5.45 -0.44
CA ARG A 85 14.31 6.82 -0.01
C ARG A 85 13.48 7.77 -0.85
N SER A 86 12.71 8.65 -0.22
CA SER A 86 11.85 9.58 -0.95
C SER A 86 12.69 10.57 -1.76
N SER A 87 12.31 10.78 -3.01
CA SER A 87 12.89 11.84 -3.85
C SER A 87 12.35 13.23 -3.47
N GLU A 88 11.16 13.31 -2.88
CA GLU A 88 10.54 14.57 -2.43
C GLU A 88 11.10 15.01 -1.07
N ASN A 89 11.43 14.06 -0.18
CA ASN A 89 12.05 14.32 1.12
C ASN A 89 13.10 13.27 1.50
N SER A 90 14.37 13.56 1.25
CA SER A 90 15.49 12.63 1.53
C SER A 90 15.64 12.27 3.03
N GLY A 91 15.01 13.02 3.93
CA GLY A 91 14.92 12.72 5.36
C GLY A 91 13.84 11.68 5.72
N ARG A 92 13.14 11.12 4.73
CA ARG A 92 12.07 10.14 4.89
C ARG A 92 12.28 8.94 3.98
N VAL A 93 11.74 7.81 4.42
CA VAL A 93 11.71 6.57 3.63
C VAL A 93 10.28 6.05 3.56
N ILE A 94 9.98 5.33 2.49
CA ILE A 94 8.69 4.71 2.23
C ILE A 94 8.84 3.22 2.35
N LYS A 95 8.03 2.59 3.20
CA LYS A 95 7.93 1.13 3.31
C LYS A 95 6.78 0.65 2.44
N VAL A 96 7.08 -0.22 1.49
CA VAL A 96 6.11 -0.88 0.61
C VAL A 96 6.06 -2.38 0.92
N LEU A 97 4.85 -2.94 1.05
CA LEU A 97 4.62 -4.39 1.20
C LEU A 97 3.79 -4.97 0.05
N HIS A 98 3.76 -6.29 -0.01
CA HIS A 98 2.87 -7.08 -0.89
C HIS A 98 3.16 -6.94 -2.39
N VAL A 99 4.40 -6.54 -2.71
CA VAL A 99 4.92 -6.48 -4.08
C VAL A 99 6.21 -7.28 -4.12
N GLU A 100 6.32 -8.28 -5.00
CA GLU A 100 7.61 -8.87 -5.37
C GLU A 100 8.29 -7.94 -6.37
N PRO A 101 9.39 -7.27 -6.00
CA PRO A 101 10.00 -6.26 -6.85
C PRO A 101 10.70 -6.88 -8.05
N VAL A 102 10.63 -6.19 -9.19
CA VAL A 102 11.47 -6.47 -10.37
C VAL A 102 12.65 -5.50 -10.49
N VAL A 103 12.74 -4.54 -9.57
CA VAL A 103 13.80 -3.54 -9.43
C VAL A 103 14.84 -3.95 -8.39
N GLU A 104 16.00 -3.33 -8.43
CA GLU A 104 17.13 -3.57 -7.53
C GLU A 104 17.42 -2.37 -6.62
N CYS A 105 18.23 -2.58 -5.56
CA CYS A 105 18.68 -1.47 -4.74
C CYS A 105 19.59 -0.53 -5.56
N GLY A 106 19.28 0.77 -5.52
CA GLY A 106 19.91 1.81 -6.33
C GLY A 106 19.03 2.29 -7.49
N ASP A 107 17.99 1.54 -7.88
CA ASP A 107 17.05 1.96 -8.91
C ASP A 107 16.17 3.10 -8.42
N VAL A 108 15.91 4.06 -9.31
CA VAL A 108 14.95 5.15 -9.08
C VAL A 108 13.66 4.83 -9.83
N VAL A 109 12.53 4.97 -9.14
CA VAL A 109 11.21 4.75 -9.69
C VAL A 109 10.35 6.00 -9.59
N GLU A 110 9.56 6.21 -10.65
CA GLU A 110 8.52 7.25 -10.72
C GLU A 110 7.13 6.63 -10.46
N PRO A 111 6.14 7.40 -9.98
CA PRO A 111 4.78 6.92 -9.80
C PRO A 111 4.22 6.24 -11.06
N GLY A 112 3.64 5.05 -10.89
CA GLY A 112 3.12 4.23 -11.98
C GLY A 112 4.18 3.43 -12.75
N GLN A 113 5.47 3.71 -12.61
CA GLN A 113 6.52 2.84 -13.16
C GLN A 113 6.48 1.48 -12.48
N GLU A 114 6.68 0.41 -13.23
CA GLU A 114 6.67 -0.96 -12.72
C GLU A 114 7.68 -1.12 -11.57
N LEU A 115 7.15 -1.39 -10.37
CA LEU A 115 7.93 -1.71 -9.19
C LEU A 115 8.10 -3.22 -9.04
N GLY A 116 7.09 -3.99 -9.46
CA GLY A 116 7.05 -5.43 -9.31
C GLY A 116 5.67 -6.01 -9.61
N VAL A 117 5.37 -7.16 -9.01
CA VAL A 117 4.06 -7.83 -9.12
C VAL A 117 3.40 -8.02 -7.77
N LEU A 118 2.08 -7.95 -7.73
CA LEU A 118 1.30 -8.13 -6.50
C LEU A 118 1.38 -9.56 -5.99
N ILE A 119 1.77 -9.76 -4.74
CA ILE A 119 1.85 -11.10 -4.12
C ILE A 119 0.75 -11.30 -3.07
N ARG A 120 0.26 -12.54 -2.99
CA ARG A 120 -0.69 -12.93 -1.95
C ARG A 120 0.05 -13.38 -0.70
N SER A 121 0.31 -12.43 0.19
CA SER A 121 0.95 -12.68 1.49
C SER A 121 0.00 -13.43 2.43
N GLY A 122 0.55 -14.32 3.26
CA GLY A 122 -0.25 -15.03 4.28
C GLY A 122 -0.78 -14.13 5.40
N TYR A 123 -0.37 -12.86 5.46
CA TYR A 123 -0.97 -11.84 6.32
C TYR A 123 -2.37 -11.39 5.84
N TYR A 124 -2.76 -11.71 4.61
CA TYR A 124 -4.06 -11.37 4.03
C TYR A 124 -5.20 -12.14 4.70
N GLY A 125 -6.38 -11.52 4.70
CA GLY A 125 -7.63 -12.25 4.87
C GLY A 125 -8.04 -12.92 3.57
N PHE A 126 -8.91 -13.94 3.66
CA PHE A 126 -9.42 -14.66 2.48
C PHE A 126 -9.97 -13.71 1.41
N SER A 127 -10.78 -12.73 1.81
CA SER A 127 -11.43 -11.75 0.93
C SER A 127 -10.66 -10.43 0.78
N THR A 128 -9.37 -10.39 1.16
CA THR A 128 -8.55 -9.20 0.98
C THR A 128 -8.09 -9.13 -0.48
N ALA A 129 -8.54 -8.11 -1.20
CA ALA A 129 -8.15 -7.88 -2.58
C ALA A 129 -6.66 -7.50 -2.71
N PRO A 130 -6.00 -7.79 -3.85
CA PRO A 130 -4.62 -7.41 -4.13
C PRO A 130 -4.39 -5.91 -3.97
N HIS A 131 -3.32 -5.53 -3.27
CA HIS A 131 -3.01 -4.13 -3.02
C HIS A 131 -1.54 -3.94 -2.68
N ILE A 132 -1.09 -2.69 -2.77
CA ILE A 132 0.22 -2.22 -2.34
C ILE A 132 0.03 -1.52 -1.00
N HIS A 133 0.65 -2.03 0.05
CA HIS A 133 0.63 -1.35 1.36
C HIS A 133 1.77 -0.34 1.45
N VAL A 134 1.49 0.89 1.88
CA VAL A 134 2.45 1.99 1.93
C VAL A 134 2.47 2.66 3.30
N GLU A 135 3.66 2.89 3.84
CA GLU A 135 3.87 3.73 5.03
C GLU A 135 5.03 4.72 4.81
N VAL A 136 4.90 5.96 5.32
CA VAL A 136 6.02 6.91 5.39
C VAL A 136 6.69 6.80 6.77
N ARG A 137 8.01 6.69 6.80
CA ARG A 137 8.79 6.29 7.97
C ARG A 137 10.10 7.06 8.12
N PRO A 138 10.67 7.15 9.34
CA PRO A 138 12.00 7.72 9.52
C PRO A 138 13.08 6.73 9.05
N PRO A 139 14.20 7.20 8.46
CA PRO A 139 15.25 6.34 7.90
C PRO A 139 15.89 5.36 8.90
N PHE A 140 15.92 5.70 10.19
CA PHE A 140 16.48 4.84 11.25
C PHE A 140 15.51 3.76 11.74
N ASP A 141 14.23 3.82 11.36
CA ASP A 141 13.21 2.81 11.71
C ASP A 141 12.31 2.42 10.51
N PRO A 142 12.88 1.86 9.42
CA PRO A 142 12.12 1.57 8.22
C PRO A 142 11.26 0.30 8.30
N LEU A 143 11.54 -0.62 9.24
CA LEU A 143 10.99 -1.99 9.19
C LEU A 143 10.02 -2.33 10.32
N ARG A 144 9.93 -1.54 11.39
CA ARG A 144 9.05 -1.89 12.51
C ARG A 144 7.57 -1.77 12.14
N VAL A 145 6.76 -2.55 12.84
CA VAL A 145 5.28 -2.59 12.67
C VAL A 145 4.59 -1.29 13.09
N ARG A 146 5.24 -0.47 13.94
CA ARG A 146 4.71 0.80 14.46
C ARG A 146 5.76 1.90 14.29
N GLY A 147 5.37 3.17 14.37
CA GLY A 147 6.28 4.32 14.26
C GLY A 147 6.31 4.97 12.87
N GLY A 148 5.35 4.64 12.01
CA GLY A 148 5.12 5.39 10.78
C GLY A 148 4.53 6.77 11.09
N PHE A 149 4.67 7.69 10.16
CA PHE A 149 4.08 9.02 10.25
C PHE A 149 2.60 8.98 9.86
N SER A 150 1.81 9.89 10.45
CA SER A 150 0.39 10.02 10.08
C SER A 150 0.29 10.49 8.64
N LEU A 151 -0.61 9.86 7.89
CA LEU A 151 -0.94 10.25 6.53
C LEU A 151 -2.05 11.31 6.55
N GLY A 152 -2.07 12.20 5.58
CA GLY A 152 -3.18 13.09 5.25
C GLY A 152 -3.85 12.61 3.96
N ARG A 153 -5.18 12.62 3.90
CA ARG A 153 -5.91 12.38 2.65
C ARG A 153 -5.87 13.64 1.79
N LEU A 154 -5.72 13.47 0.47
CA LEU A 154 -5.82 14.58 -0.48
C LEU A 154 -7.21 14.68 -1.13
N LEU A 155 -7.99 13.60 -1.08
CA LEU A 155 -9.39 13.64 -1.50
C LEU A 155 -10.20 14.55 -0.57
N GLU A 156 -10.91 15.52 -1.14
CA GLU A 156 -11.88 16.36 -0.43
C GLU A 156 -13.21 15.63 -0.22
N ILE A 157 -13.26 14.82 0.83
CA ILE A 157 -14.51 14.42 1.46
C ILE A 157 -14.89 15.61 2.34
N GLY A 158 -16.05 16.24 2.12
CA GLY A 158 -16.50 17.41 2.89
C GLY A 158 -16.65 17.14 4.39
N ARG A 159 -17.70 17.66 5.02
CA ARG A 159 -18.06 17.25 6.39
C ARG A 159 -19.32 16.39 6.35
N PRO A 160 -19.23 15.12 5.91
CA PRO A 160 -20.37 14.24 6.00
C PRO A 160 -20.65 13.99 7.50
N GLU A 161 -21.88 14.22 7.91
CA GLU A 161 -22.34 13.76 9.22
C GLU A 161 -22.35 12.23 9.22
N PRO A 162 -21.89 11.57 10.30
CA PRO A 162 -22.02 10.13 10.43
C PRO A 162 -23.48 9.70 10.25
N LEU A 163 -23.71 8.65 9.47
CA LEU A 163 -25.03 8.05 9.38
C LEU A 163 -25.29 7.25 10.67
N ASP A 164 -26.43 7.51 11.32
CA ASP A 164 -26.88 6.71 12.47
C ASP A 164 -27.18 5.25 12.07
N GLU A 165 -27.55 5.03 10.79
CA GLU A 165 -27.86 3.71 10.25
C GLU A 165 -27.41 3.60 8.79
N LEU A 166 -26.74 2.50 8.45
CA LEU A 166 -26.38 2.15 7.08
C LEU A 166 -27.38 1.12 6.54
N ARG A 167 -28.22 1.51 5.58
CA ARG A 167 -29.20 0.63 4.91
C ARG A 167 -28.88 0.48 3.42
N GLY A 168 -29.11 -0.72 2.89
CA GLY A 168 -28.95 -1.01 1.47
C GLY A 168 -29.42 -2.41 1.12
N VAL A 169 -29.53 -2.70 -0.18
CA VAL A 169 -29.80 -4.05 -0.69
C VAL A 169 -28.48 -4.63 -1.19
N VAL A 170 -28.12 -5.82 -0.71
CA VAL A 170 -26.97 -6.55 -1.23
C VAL A 170 -27.30 -7.01 -2.65
N THR A 171 -26.73 -6.36 -3.65
CA THR A 171 -26.96 -6.69 -5.07
C THR A 171 -25.98 -7.74 -5.59
N ARG A 172 -24.84 -7.91 -4.94
CA ARG A 172 -23.81 -8.91 -5.25
C ARG A 172 -23.02 -9.26 -4.00
N CYS A 173 -22.75 -10.55 -3.81
CA CYS A 173 -21.81 -11.05 -2.82
C CYS A 173 -20.99 -12.14 -3.50
N THR A 174 -19.69 -11.93 -3.63
CA THR A 174 -18.77 -12.96 -4.11
C THR A 174 -17.82 -13.32 -2.97
N PRO A 175 -17.53 -14.62 -2.75
CA PRO A 175 -16.50 -15.04 -1.79
C PRO A 175 -15.10 -14.58 -2.21
N GLU A 176 -14.91 -14.38 -3.52
CA GLU A 176 -13.69 -13.93 -4.22
C GLU A 176 -13.90 -12.59 -4.93
#